data_AF-A0A218KM30-F1
#
_entry.id   AF-A0A218KM30-F1
#
_cell.length_a   1.000
_cell.length_b   1.000
_cell.length_c   1.000
_cell.angle_alpha   90.00
_cell.angle_beta   90.00
_cell.angle_gamma   90.00
#
_symmetry.space_group_name_H-M   'P 1'
#
loop_
_entity.id
_entity.type
_entity.pdbx_description
1 polymer ?
#
loop_
_entity_poly.entity_id
_entity_poly.type
_entity_poly.pdbx_seq_one_letter_code
_entity_poly.pdbx_strand_id
1 'polypeptide(L)'
;MLNKKQRLKMPKPYSEDLRERVLKVVDEKKMSMKAVSEMFSIDRKTLYWWRKRREETGSVKPAYGYQTGHRSKIKDMGSFFKFLEDNQDVTTDKVIEKFGNMCKETAYNYLKKAGYTYKKNLSLSRER
;
A
#
# COMPACT_ATOMS: atom_id res chain seq x y z
N MET A 1 -27.71 -1.09 27.61
CA MET A 1 -26.29 -0.69 27.55
C MET A 1 -25.61 -1.42 26.40
N LEU A 2 -25.47 -0.80 25.22
CA LEU A 2 -24.79 -1.43 24.09
C LEU A 2 -23.26 -1.38 24.28
N ASN A 3 -22.65 -2.55 24.09
CA ASN A 3 -21.27 -2.88 24.37
C ASN A 3 -20.29 -2.04 23.53
N LYS A 4 -19.50 -1.18 24.18
CA LYS A 4 -18.45 -0.31 23.58
C LYS A 4 -17.26 -1.08 22.94
N LYS A 5 -17.38 -2.39 22.67
CA LYS A 5 -16.30 -3.25 22.16
C LYS A 5 -16.46 -3.78 20.73
N GLN A 6 -17.47 -3.35 19.97
CA GLN A 6 -17.49 -3.58 18.52
C GLN A 6 -16.82 -2.43 17.79
N ARG A 7 -15.53 -2.19 18.05
CA ARG A 7 -14.70 -1.41 17.12
C ARG A 7 -14.67 -2.23 15.83
N LEU A 8 -15.16 -1.67 14.73
CA LEU A 8 -15.12 -2.28 13.39
C LEU A 8 -13.67 -2.70 13.10
N LYS A 9 -13.37 -3.98 13.31
CA LYS A 9 -12.05 -4.56 13.06
C LYS A 9 -11.93 -4.65 11.56
N MET A 10 -10.98 -3.92 10.98
CA MET A 10 -10.67 -4.02 9.55
C MET A 10 -10.57 -5.49 9.15
N PRO A 11 -11.19 -5.92 8.04
CA PRO A 11 -11.19 -7.31 7.64
C PRO A 11 -9.73 -7.76 7.43
N LYS A 12 -9.26 -8.63 8.34
CA LYS A 12 -7.93 -9.23 8.27
C LYS A 12 -8.06 -10.58 7.57
N PRO A 13 -7.12 -10.96 6.69
CA PRO A 13 -7.08 -12.33 6.20
C PRO A 13 -7.02 -13.34 7.37
N TYR A 14 -7.65 -14.49 7.18
CA TYR A 14 -7.50 -15.64 8.07
C TYR A 14 -6.02 -16.01 8.25
N SER A 15 -5.65 -16.47 9.45
CA SER A 15 -4.29 -16.90 9.80
C SER A 15 -3.79 -18.01 8.89
N GLU A 16 -2.47 -18.09 8.69
CA GLU A 16 -1.83 -19.13 7.88
C GLU A 16 -2.09 -20.52 8.46
N ASP A 17 -1.91 -20.69 9.77
CA ASP A 17 -2.19 -21.93 10.50
C ASP A 17 -3.62 -22.47 10.26
N LEU A 18 -4.63 -21.60 10.27
CA LEU A 18 -6.01 -22.02 10.00
C LEU A 18 -6.15 -22.55 8.57
N ARG A 19 -5.52 -21.89 7.60
CA ARG A 19 -5.58 -22.31 6.19
C ARG A 19 -4.93 -23.66 5.98
N GLU A 20 -3.76 -23.86 6.58
CA GLU A 20 -3.02 -25.12 6.54
C GLU A 20 -3.84 -26.25 7.15
N ARG A 21 -4.38 -26.04 8.36
CA ARG A 21 -5.18 -27.05 9.06
C ARG A 21 -6.43 -27.43 8.27
N VAL A 22 -7.12 -26.45 7.70
CA VAL A 22 -8.32 -26.68 6.90
C VAL A 22 -8.00 -27.46 5.62
N LEU A 23 -6.95 -27.07 4.89
CA LEU A 23 -6.54 -27.78 3.67
C LEU A 23 -6.01 -29.19 3.97
N LYS A 24 -5.32 -29.38 5.09
CA LYS A 24 -4.88 -30.70 5.55
C LYS A 24 -6.07 -31.63 5.81
N VAL A 25 -7.13 -31.13 6.44
CA VAL A 25 -8.37 -31.90 6.66
C VAL A 25 -9.06 -32.27 5.34
N VAL A 26 -9.04 -31.37 4.35
CA VAL A 26 -9.57 -31.65 3.00
C VAL A 26 -8.79 -32.79 2.35
N ASP A 27 -7.46 -32.76 2.42
CA ASP A 27 -6.59 -33.76 1.81
C ASP A 27 -6.69 -35.13 2.52
N GLU A 28 -6.63 -35.14 3.86
CA GLU A 28 -6.56 -36.39 4.67
C GLU A 28 -7.90 -37.09 4.81
N LYS A 29 -8.98 -36.34 5.11
CA LYS A 29 -10.27 -36.96 5.43
C LYS A 29 -11.14 -37.25 4.21
N LYS A 30 -10.67 -36.93 2.99
CA LYS A 30 -11.47 -36.96 1.74
C LYS A 30 -12.87 -36.36 1.92
N MET A 31 -12.99 -35.36 2.81
CA MET A 31 -14.26 -34.72 3.12
C MET A 31 -14.64 -33.74 2.02
N SER A 32 -15.94 -33.63 1.73
CA SER A 32 -16.42 -32.62 0.79
C SER A 32 -16.17 -31.20 1.31
N MET A 33 -15.95 -30.25 0.41
CA MET A 33 -15.78 -28.84 0.75
C MET A 33 -16.96 -28.26 1.56
N LYS A 34 -18.15 -28.85 1.39
CA LYS A 34 -19.35 -28.49 2.16
C LYS A 34 -19.21 -28.88 3.62
N ALA A 35 -18.83 -30.13 3.91
CA ALA A 35 -18.64 -30.60 5.28
C ALA A 35 -17.54 -29.83 6.02
N VAL A 36 -16.46 -29.48 5.32
CA VAL A 36 -15.35 -28.68 5.88
C VAL A 36 -15.80 -27.25 6.17
N SER A 37 -16.60 -26.65 5.27
CA SER A 37 -17.19 -25.32 5.46
C SER A 37 -18.06 -25.25 6.72
N GLU A 38 -18.92 -26.24 6.93
CA GLU A 38 -19.78 -26.35 8.11
C GLU A 38 -18.95 -26.58 9.38
N MET A 39 -17.96 -27.48 9.33
CA MET A 39 -17.08 -27.80 10.48
C MET A 39 -16.26 -26.60 10.96
N PHE A 40 -15.69 -25.82 10.05
CA PHE A 40 -14.84 -24.67 10.39
C PHE A 40 -15.59 -23.33 10.40
N SER A 41 -16.89 -23.31 10.07
CA SER A 41 -17.68 -22.08 9.90
C SER A 41 -17.03 -21.07 8.94
N ILE A 42 -16.49 -21.58 7.83
CA ILE A 42 -15.82 -20.79 6.78
C ILE A 42 -16.62 -20.92 5.49
N ASP A 43 -16.79 -19.84 4.74
CA ASP A 43 -17.49 -19.89 3.47
C ASP A 43 -16.80 -20.79 2.44
N ARG A 44 -17.60 -21.55 1.68
CA ARG A 44 -17.11 -22.50 0.67
C ARG A 44 -16.23 -21.81 -0.37
N LYS A 45 -16.53 -20.57 -0.76
CA LYS A 45 -15.75 -19.81 -1.74
C LYS A 45 -14.34 -19.58 -1.21
N THR A 46 -14.18 -19.24 0.06
CA THR A 46 -12.88 -19.04 0.71
C THR A 46 -12.01 -20.29 0.66
N LEU A 47 -12.59 -21.47 0.85
CA LEU A 47 -11.88 -22.75 0.73
C LEU A 47 -11.35 -22.96 -0.70
N TYR A 48 -12.18 -22.71 -1.72
CA TYR A 48 -11.75 -22.79 -3.12
C TYR A 48 -10.61 -21.82 -3.43
N TRP A 49 -10.66 -20.58 -2.91
CA TRP A 49 -9.57 -19.62 -3.08
C TRP A 49 -8.25 -20.11 -2.46
N TRP A 50 -8.30 -20.73 -1.28
CA TRP A 50 -7.09 -21.26 -0.64
C TRP A 50 -6.50 -22.43 -1.40
N ARG A 51 -7.35 -23.35 -1.89
CA ARG A 51 -6.91 -24.46 -2.74
C ARG A 51 -6.27 -23.96 -4.03
N LYS A 52 -6.97 -23.08 -4.75
CA LYS A 52 -6.47 -22.48 -6.00
C LYS A 52 -5.12 -21.79 -5.79
N ARG A 53 -4.98 -21.05 -4.69
CA ARG A 53 -3.72 -20.37 -4.37
C ARG A 53 -2.57 -21.34 -4.08
N ARG A 54 -2.83 -22.45 -3.39
CA ARG A 54 -1.84 -23.51 -3.17
C ARG A 54 -1.44 -24.15 -4.50
N GLU A 55 -2.38 -24.37 -5.41
CA GLU A 55 -2.11 -24.92 -6.75
C GLU A 55 -1.29 -23.95 -7.62
N GLU A 56 -1.57 -22.64 -7.57
CA GLU A 56 -0.87 -21.62 -8.37
C GLU A 56 0.51 -21.25 -7.81
N THR A 57 0.67 -21.19 -6.49
CA THR A 57 1.87 -20.61 -5.86
C THR A 57 2.64 -21.59 -4.96
N GLY A 58 2.10 -22.79 -4.72
CA GLY A 58 2.64 -23.74 -3.74
C GLY A 58 2.46 -23.31 -2.28
N SER A 59 1.90 -22.12 -2.02
CA SER A 59 1.76 -21.54 -0.68
C SER A 59 0.32 -21.18 -0.34
N VAL A 60 0.01 -21.21 0.96
CA VAL A 60 -1.31 -20.85 1.52
C VAL A 60 -1.31 -19.45 2.15
N LYS A 61 -0.13 -18.81 2.21
CA LYS A 61 0.06 -17.45 2.77
C LYS A 61 -0.87 -16.45 2.10
N PRO A 62 -1.53 -15.54 2.83
CA PRO A 62 -2.35 -14.50 2.22
C PRO A 62 -1.60 -13.67 1.18
N ALA A 63 -2.35 -13.09 0.24
CA ALA A 63 -1.78 -12.16 -0.73
C ALA A 63 -1.34 -10.88 0.01
N TYR A 64 -0.09 -10.51 -0.21
CA TYR A 64 0.47 -9.22 0.23
C TYR A 64 0.80 -8.39 -1.02
N GLY A 65 0.89 -7.07 -0.86
CA GLY A 65 1.30 -6.17 -1.95
C GLY A 65 0.24 -5.86 -3.02
N TYR A 66 -0.98 -6.37 -2.89
CA TYR A 66 -2.08 -6.00 -3.81
C TYR A 66 -2.50 -4.53 -3.68
N GLN A 67 -2.25 -3.92 -2.53
CA GLN A 67 -2.42 -2.48 -2.31
C GLN A 67 -1.29 -1.74 -3.01
N THR A 68 -1.44 -1.52 -4.32
CA THR A 68 -0.60 -0.57 -5.04
C THR A 68 -1.13 0.82 -4.71
N GLY A 69 -0.40 1.58 -3.88
CA GLY A 69 -0.75 2.96 -3.58
C GLY A 69 -0.83 3.83 -4.85
N HIS A 70 -1.23 5.08 -4.70
CA HIS A 70 -1.28 6.01 -5.83
C HIS A 70 0.12 6.11 -6.49
N ARG A 71 0.17 5.98 -7.82
CA ARG A 71 1.42 6.08 -8.59
C ARG A 71 2.06 7.46 -8.41
N SER A 72 3.39 7.55 -8.37
CA SER A 72 4.08 8.84 -8.30
C SER A 72 3.76 9.70 -9.54
N LYS A 73 3.63 11.02 -9.35
CA LYS A 73 3.43 11.97 -10.46
C LYS A 73 4.72 12.16 -11.24
N ILE A 74 5.85 12.27 -10.54
CA ILE A 74 7.19 12.24 -11.15
C ILE A 74 7.55 10.77 -11.40
N LYS A 75 7.66 10.39 -12.68
CA LYS A 75 8.03 9.03 -13.12
C LYS A 75 9.54 8.84 -13.17
N ASP A 76 10.25 9.85 -13.66
CA ASP A 76 11.71 9.85 -13.73
C ASP A 76 12.30 10.75 -12.64
N MET A 77 12.80 10.12 -11.59
CA MET A 77 13.47 10.83 -10.51
C MET A 77 14.87 11.30 -10.92
N GLY A 78 15.52 10.67 -11.90
CA GLY A 78 16.86 11.04 -12.34
C GLY A 78 16.90 12.41 -12.99
N SER A 79 15.95 12.70 -13.91
CA SER A 79 15.81 14.05 -14.47
C SER A 79 15.39 15.08 -13.42
N PHE A 80 14.64 14.68 -12.39
CA PHE A 80 14.29 15.57 -11.28
C PHE A 80 15.52 16.01 -10.49
N PHE A 81 16.41 15.09 -10.12
CA PHE A 81 17.64 15.45 -9.42
C PHE A 81 18.57 16.33 -10.27
N LYS A 82 18.76 16.00 -11.56
CA LYS A 82 19.56 16.84 -12.48
C LYS A 82 19.01 18.27 -12.58
N PHE A 83 17.69 18.40 -12.71
CA PHE A 83 17.04 19.71 -12.75
C PHE A 83 17.29 20.53 -11.48
N LEU A 84 17.31 19.87 -10.31
CA LEU A 84 17.60 20.52 -9.03
C LEU A 84 19.08 20.87 -8.83
N GLU A 85 20.01 20.10 -9.40
CA GLU A 85 21.44 20.43 -9.43
C GLU A 85 21.70 21.65 -10.32
N ASP A 86 21.09 21.69 -11.50
CA ASP A 86 21.23 22.79 -12.46
C ASP A 86 20.62 24.11 -11.96
N ASN A 87 19.65 24.04 -11.04
CA ASN A 87 18.92 25.19 -10.53
C ASN A 87 18.92 25.19 -8.99
N GLN A 88 19.81 25.95 -8.37
CA GLN A 88 19.87 26.05 -6.90
C GLN A 88 18.67 26.82 -6.30
N ASP A 89 18.09 27.78 -7.05
CA ASP A 89 16.91 28.57 -6.63
C ASP A 89 15.64 28.16 -7.41
N VAL A 90 15.10 26.99 -7.10
CA VAL A 90 13.90 26.45 -7.73
C VAL A 90 12.65 26.82 -6.95
N THR A 91 11.79 27.61 -7.57
CA THR A 91 10.41 27.84 -7.10
C THR A 91 9.54 26.63 -7.43
N THR A 92 8.59 26.31 -6.56
CA THR A 92 7.58 25.25 -6.76
C THR A 92 6.86 25.35 -8.11
N ASP A 93 6.60 26.58 -8.59
CA ASP A 93 5.93 26.81 -9.87
C ASP A 93 6.77 26.32 -11.06
N LYS A 94 8.10 26.51 -11.04
CA LYS A 94 9.02 26.00 -12.07
C LYS A 94 9.05 24.47 -12.10
N VAL A 95 8.93 23.82 -10.94
CA VAL A 95 8.84 22.35 -10.85
C VAL A 95 7.57 21.84 -11.54
N ILE A 96 6.44 22.52 -11.31
CA ILE A 96 5.15 22.16 -11.90
C ILE A 96 5.20 22.32 -13.43
N GLU A 97 5.76 23.43 -13.92
CA GLU A 97 5.95 23.66 -15.36
C GLU A 97 6.77 22.55 -16.02
N LYS A 98 7.84 22.07 -15.38
CA LYS A 98 8.77 21.09 -15.96
C LYS A 98 8.30 19.63 -15.84
N PHE A 99 7.75 19.24 -14.69
CA PHE A 99 7.42 17.84 -14.37
C PHE A 99 5.92 17.52 -14.42
N GLY A 100 5.08 18.49 -14.78
CA GLY A 100 3.68 18.30 -15.17
C GLY A 100 2.64 18.72 -14.12
N ASN A 101 1.38 18.34 -14.38
CA ASN A 101 0.19 18.80 -13.66
C ASN A 101 0.08 18.21 -12.23
N MET A 102 0.80 18.79 -11.28
CA MET A 102 0.71 18.51 -9.85
C MET A 102 0.40 19.78 -9.06
N CYS A 103 -0.26 19.65 -7.90
CA CYS A 103 -0.49 20.79 -7.02
C CYS A 103 0.81 21.24 -6.34
N LYS A 104 0.85 22.48 -5.84
CA LYS A 104 2.04 23.07 -5.19
C LYS A 104 2.52 22.24 -3.99
N GLU A 105 1.60 21.66 -3.22
CA GLU A 105 1.90 20.80 -2.09
C GLU A 105 2.60 19.51 -2.53
N THR A 106 2.19 18.95 -3.68
CA THR A 106 2.81 17.74 -4.22
C THR A 106 4.25 18.04 -4.66
N ALA A 107 4.47 19.14 -5.38
CA ALA A 107 5.81 19.58 -5.77
C ALA A 107 6.69 19.89 -4.54
N TYR A 108 6.15 20.56 -3.52
CA TYR A 108 6.85 20.78 -2.25
C TYR A 108 7.21 19.47 -1.53
N ASN A 109 6.32 18.48 -1.51
CA ASN A 109 6.62 17.17 -0.95
C ASN A 109 7.75 16.45 -1.70
N TYR A 110 7.86 16.63 -3.02
CA TYR A 110 8.98 16.11 -3.80
C TYR A 110 10.30 16.82 -3.48
N LEU A 111 10.29 18.16 -3.37
CA LEU A 111 11.46 18.94 -2.95
C LEU A 111 11.93 18.54 -1.54
N LYS A 112 10.99 18.38 -0.59
CA LYS A 112 11.27 17.92 0.77
C LYS A 112 11.87 16.51 0.79
N LYS A 113 11.36 15.60 -0.05
CA LYS A 113 11.93 14.24 -0.21
C LYS A 113 13.34 14.27 -0.79
N ALA A 114 13.66 15.25 -1.63
CA ALA A 114 15.00 15.47 -2.18
C ALA A 114 15.95 16.21 -1.21
N GLY A 115 15.51 16.56 0.00
CA GLY A 115 16.32 17.24 1.00
C GLY A 115 16.33 18.76 0.89
N TYR A 116 15.62 19.34 -0.08
CA TYR A 116 15.46 20.80 -0.18
C TYR A 116 14.50 21.27 0.90
N THR A 117 15.00 22.11 1.80
CA THR A 117 14.19 22.72 2.85
C THR A 117 14.39 24.23 2.79
N TYR A 118 13.32 24.97 2.47
CA TYR A 118 13.38 26.42 2.56
C TYR A 118 13.30 26.84 4.02
N LYS A 119 14.46 27.17 4.62
CA LYS A 119 14.47 27.80 5.93
C LYS A 119 14.05 29.27 5.73
N LYS A 120 12.89 29.65 6.28
CA LYS A 120 12.54 31.06 6.39
C LYS A 120 13.49 31.72 7.39
N ASN A 121 14.55 32.35 6.91
CA ASN A 121 15.27 33.32 7.71
C ASN A 121 14.41 34.60 7.73
N LEU A 122 13.73 34.87 8.84
CA LEU A 122 12.97 36.12 9.06
C LEU A 122 13.86 37.38 8.96
N SER A 123 15.18 37.22 8.85
CA SER A 123 16.18 38.29 8.97
C SER A 123 16.71 38.84 7.65
N LEU A 124 16.23 38.39 6.47
CA LEU A 124 16.52 39.09 5.22
C LEU A 124 15.44 40.14 4.98
N SER A 125 15.53 41.21 5.77
CA SER A 125 14.84 42.47 5.54
C SER A 125 15.12 42.93 4.10
N ARG A 126 14.06 43.08 3.30
CA ARG A 126 14.11 43.89 2.09
C ARG A 126 14.35 45.33 2.54
N GLU A 127 15.55 45.84 2.36
CA GLU A 127 15.71 47.28 2.16
C GLU A 127 15.04 47.63 0.83
N ARG A 128 13.93 48.36 0.92
CA ARG A 128 13.38 49.20 -0.15
C ARG A 128 12.76 50.42 0.47
#